data_AF-G7W7Y0-F1
#
_entry.id   AF-G7W7Y0-F1
#
_cell.length_a   1.000
_cell.length_b   1.000
_cell.length_c   1.000
_cell.angle_alpha   90.00
_cell.angle_beta   90.00
_cell.angle_gamma   90.00
#
_symmetry.space_group_name_H-M   'P 1'
#
loop_
_entity.id
_entity.type
_entity.pdbx_description
1 polymer ?
#
loop_
_entity_poly.entity_id
_entity_poly.type
_entity_poly.pdbx_seq_one_letter_code
_entity_poly.pdbx_strand_id
1 'polypeptide(L)'
;MDKIARQREIVKCIATEPWVYSLPSLALKLGVNLVTVQRDLREMKDNGFQFKQNDTEKLYLEASGWNGALPVKTANLRQMEILRMLTSTPAGLTLGELYKRLNRQDKEEISSKTLERALKGLVEKHIIEYKEQKYSICSEQMLPPLQLNNLEKTVLLEALNLAHAFAPIPEEMKTLEAKLKLWIGQNSQSRAALFVQGRTPTQDVHQSQCCLLLEEAARDKKQVEILYRKDEGAARQIRLNPLGIVYYWVLDNWYLIAQDEQDQKIKTYLVNRIIDITKSDKLFPPIEGFDLKTWYQNAWGVYRDEKPVLVKIRFRDYYSTINRVKTELASRKTCTLMEDRDGLLMLDRVEGLEELAVWLRGFGAGAEVLEPLVLREKVFEEYRQLLRMYGGDSYGLD
;
A
#
# COMPACT_ATOMS: atom_id res chain seq x y z
N MET A 1 -3.76 -30.88 3.01
CA MET A 1 -3.70 -29.40 3.02
C MET A 1 -2.49 -28.96 2.21
N ASP A 2 -2.65 -28.08 1.22
CA ASP A 2 -1.52 -27.54 0.48
C ASP A 2 -0.62 -26.68 1.40
N LYS A 3 0.58 -26.35 0.93
CA LYS A 3 1.58 -25.63 1.73
C LYS A 3 1.13 -24.21 2.11
N ILE A 4 0.53 -23.47 1.19
CA ILE A 4 0.12 -22.08 1.40
C ILE A 4 -1.07 -22.04 2.37
N ALA A 5 -2.04 -22.92 2.18
CA ALA A 5 -3.17 -23.10 3.08
C ALA A 5 -2.70 -23.44 4.50
N ARG A 6 -1.68 -24.30 4.64
CA ARG A 6 -1.10 -24.63 5.94
C ARG A 6 -0.39 -23.44 6.59
N GLN A 7 0.40 -22.69 5.83
CA GLN A 7 1.07 -21.47 6.32
C GLN A 7 0.03 -20.43 6.77
N ARG A 8 -1.05 -20.22 5.99
CA ARG A 8 -2.16 -19.35 6.39
C ARG A 8 -2.84 -19.82 7.68
N GLU A 9 -3.06 -21.13 7.83
CA GLU A 9 -3.66 -21.66 9.05
C GLU A 9 -2.75 -21.51 10.28
N ILE A 10 -1.42 -21.65 10.10
CA ILE A 10 -0.42 -21.34 11.15
C ILE A 10 -0.56 -19.87 11.59
N VAL A 11 -0.56 -18.94 10.63
CA VAL A 11 -0.73 -17.50 10.90
C VAL A 11 -2.03 -17.26 11.65
N LYS A 12 -3.13 -17.83 11.16
CA LYS A 12 -4.45 -17.69 11.76
C LYS A 12 -4.44 -18.14 13.22
N CYS A 13 -3.98 -19.35 13.50
CA CYS A 13 -3.93 -19.91 14.86
C CYS A 13 -3.13 -19.02 15.82
N ILE A 14 -1.90 -18.65 15.44
CA ILE A 14 -1.00 -17.88 16.30
C ILE A 14 -1.54 -16.45 16.50
N ALA A 15 -2.16 -15.87 15.47
CA ALA A 15 -2.66 -14.51 15.54
C ALA A 15 -3.98 -14.38 16.31
N THR A 16 -4.89 -15.35 16.21
CA THR A 16 -6.16 -15.32 16.95
C THR A 16 -5.99 -15.72 18.41
N GLU A 17 -5.01 -16.57 18.72
CA GLU A 17 -4.77 -17.09 20.07
C GLU A 17 -3.28 -16.90 20.44
N PRO A 18 -2.86 -15.65 20.75
CA PRO A 18 -1.47 -15.33 21.05
C PRO A 18 -1.01 -16.10 22.29
N TRP A 19 0.23 -16.60 22.27
CA TRP A 19 0.84 -17.35 23.38
C TRP A 19 0.07 -18.61 23.79
N VAL A 20 -0.71 -19.21 22.89
CA VAL A 20 -1.38 -20.50 23.14
C VAL A 20 -0.59 -21.65 22.51
N TYR A 21 -0.15 -21.47 21.27
CA TYR A 21 0.41 -22.55 20.47
C TYR A 21 1.94 -22.66 20.54
N SER A 22 2.45 -23.84 20.91
CA SER A 22 3.83 -24.28 20.66
C SER A 22 3.95 -25.07 19.35
N LEU A 23 5.17 -25.31 18.86
CA LEU A 23 5.39 -26.10 17.63
C LEU A 23 4.71 -27.49 17.66
N PRO A 24 4.82 -28.29 18.75
CA PRO A 24 4.11 -29.58 18.84
C PRO A 24 2.60 -29.43 18.80
N SER A 25 2.05 -28.41 19.47
CA SER A 25 0.60 -28.18 19.49
C SER A 25 0.05 -27.75 18.12
N LEU A 26 0.81 -26.97 17.34
CA LEU A 26 0.46 -26.63 15.95
C LEU A 26 0.49 -27.87 15.06
N ALA A 27 1.51 -28.70 15.19
CA ALA A 27 1.63 -29.94 14.43
C ALA A 27 0.41 -30.85 14.67
N LEU A 28 0.01 -31.00 15.93
CA LEU A 28 -1.18 -31.77 16.31
C LEU A 28 -2.47 -31.14 15.78
N LYS A 29 -2.65 -29.82 15.91
CA LYS A 29 -3.84 -29.11 15.43
C LYS A 29 -4.00 -29.20 13.90
N LEU A 30 -2.89 -29.13 13.16
CA LEU A 30 -2.88 -29.15 11.70
C LEU A 30 -2.84 -30.57 11.11
N GLY A 31 -2.70 -31.60 11.96
CA GLY A 31 -2.59 -32.99 11.52
C GLY A 31 -1.35 -33.28 10.68
N VAL A 32 -0.22 -32.63 10.97
CA VAL A 32 1.05 -32.78 10.24
C VAL A 32 2.22 -33.06 11.18
N ASN A 33 3.35 -33.52 10.63
CA ASN A 33 4.55 -33.75 11.41
C ASN A 33 5.19 -32.45 11.90
N LEU A 34 5.83 -32.49 13.06
CA LEU A 34 6.56 -31.35 13.65
C LEU A 34 7.58 -30.75 12.68
N VAL A 35 8.33 -31.59 11.96
CA VAL A 35 9.31 -31.19 10.96
C VAL A 35 8.68 -30.36 9.83
N THR A 36 7.44 -30.65 9.47
CA THR A 36 6.70 -29.89 8.45
C THR A 36 6.38 -28.47 8.93
N VAL A 37 5.90 -28.32 10.17
CA VAL A 37 5.61 -27.01 10.77
C VAL A 37 6.89 -26.18 10.93
N GLN A 38 7.98 -26.80 11.39
CA GLN A 38 9.28 -26.14 11.51
C GLN A 38 9.81 -25.63 10.16
N ARG A 39 9.68 -26.44 9.10
CA ARG A 39 10.06 -26.04 7.74
C ARG A 39 9.22 -24.86 7.27
N ASP A 40 7.91 -24.91 7.47
CA ASP A 40 7.02 -23.83 7.03
C ASP A 40 7.31 -22.52 7.78
N LEU A 41 7.52 -22.55 9.10
CA LEU A 41 7.88 -21.35 9.87
C LEU A 41 9.23 -20.76 9.47
N ARG A 42 10.20 -21.60 9.10
CA ARG A 42 11.50 -21.12 8.58
C ARG A 42 11.30 -20.36 7.28
N GLU A 43 10.57 -20.94 6.34
CA GLU A 43 10.27 -20.28 5.06
C GLU A 43 9.41 -19.03 5.23
N MET A 44 8.47 -19.04 6.17
CA MET A 44 7.70 -17.84 6.50
C MET A 44 8.61 -16.73 7.04
N LYS A 45 9.62 -17.05 7.87
CA LYS A 45 10.62 -16.05 8.29
C LYS A 45 11.38 -15.47 7.09
N ASP A 46 11.75 -16.30 6.11
CA ASP A 46 12.39 -15.86 4.87
C ASP A 46 11.46 -14.93 4.06
N ASN A 47 10.15 -15.11 4.19
CA ASN A 47 9.10 -14.26 3.60
C ASN A 47 8.69 -13.06 4.47
N GLY A 48 9.47 -12.72 5.50
CA GLY A 48 9.29 -11.53 6.33
C GLY A 48 8.42 -11.71 7.57
N PHE A 49 7.88 -12.90 7.84
CA PHE A 49 7.14 -13.14 9.08
C PHE A 49 8.07 -13.12 10.29
N GLN A 50 7.67 -12.44 11.36
CA GLN A 50 8.40 -12.42 12.62
C GLN A 50 7.59 -13.12 13.70
N PHE A 51 8.22 -14.10 14.36
CA PHE A 51 7.60 -14.87 15.45
C PHE A 51 8.45 -14.74 16.71
N LYS A 52 7.79 -14.41 17.82
CA LYS A 52 8.34 -14.46 19.17
C LYS A 52 7.96 -15.76 19.86
N GLN A 53 8.80 -16.19 20.81
CA GLN A 53 8.52 -17.30 21.72
C GLN A 53 8.69 -16.83 23.16
N ASN A 54 7.84 -17.31 24.06
CA ASN A 54 7.99 -17.10 25.50
C ASN A 54 8.77 -18.25 26.15
N ASP A 55 8.96 -18.18 27.47
CA ASP A 55 9.69 -19.20 28.25
C ASP A 55 9.07 -20.60 28.19
N THR A 56 7.81 -20.70 27.76
CA THR A 56 7.07 -21.97 27.57
C THR A 56 7.00 -22.41 26.10
N GLU A 57 7.85 -21.83 25.24
CA GLU A 57 7.95 -22.09 23.79
C GLU A 57 6.66 -21.77 22.99
N LYS A 58 5.73 -21.00 23.57
CA LYS A 58 4.50 -20.60 22.89
C LYS A 58 4.74 -19.40 22.00
N LEU A 59 4.10 -19.41 20.84
CA LEU A 59 4.37 -18.49 19.75
C LEU A 59 3.48 -17.25 19.81
N TYR A 60 4.06 -16.13 19.38
CA TYR A 60 3.36 -14.89 19.06
C TYR A 60 3.82 -14.40 17.69
N LEU A 61 2.88 -14.02 16.83
CA LEU A 61 3.18 -13.41 15.55
C LEU A 61 3.42 -11.91 15.78
N GLU A 62 4.66 -11.47 15.68
CA GLU A 62 5.04 -10.06 15.91
C GLU A 62 4.80 -9.19 14.68
N ALA A 63 5.25 -9.66 13.51
CA ALA A 63 5.04 -8.98 12.25
C ALA A 63 4.61 -9.98 11.18
N SER A 64 3.66 -9.56 10.36
CA SER A 64 3.17 -10.34 9.22
C SER A 64 4.17 -10.29 8.09
N GLY A 65 4.32 -11.40 7.36
CA GLY A 65 5.07 -11.46 6.10
C GLY A 65 4.14 -11.85 4.96
N TRP A 66 4.70 -12.14 3.78
CA TRP A 66 3.89 -12.47 2.60
C TRP A 66 4.04 -13.94 2.19
N ASN A 67 2.99 -14.74 2.33
CA ASN A 67 2.99 -16.16 1.94
C ASN A 67 2.93 -16.39 0.42
N GLY A 68 2.85 -15.33 -0.39
CA GLY A 68 2.89 -15.43 -1.85
C GLY A 68 4.33 -15.40 -2.36
N ALA A 69 4.63 -16.22 -3.37
CA ALA A 69 5.92 -16.16 -4.05
C ALA A 69 6.16 -14.76 -4.65
N LEU A 70 7.33 -14.17 -4.36
CA LEU A 70 8.00 -13.20 -5.25
C LEU A 70 9.33 -13.83 -5.68
N PRO A 71 9.73 -13.73 -6.97
CA PRO A 71 9.66 -12.54 -7.83
C PRO A 71 8.85 -12.78 -9.12
N VAL A 72 8.72 -11.73 -9.96
CA VAL A 72 8.08 -11.70 -11.30
C VAL A 72 7.71 -13.10 -11.80
N LYS A 73 6.41 -13.44 -11.78
CA LYS A 73 5.93 -14.77 -12.19
C LYS A 73 6.66 -15.17 -13.46
N THR A 74 7.27 -16.36 -13.48
CA THR A 74 7.98 -16.88 -14.67
C THR A 74 7.09 -16.83 -15.92
N ALA A 75 5.76 -16.86 -15.75
CA ALA A 75 4.78 -16.60 -16.80
C ALA A 75 4.84 -15.18 -17.40
N ASN A 76 5.00 -14.14 -16.58
CA ASN A 76 5.08 -12.74 -17.02
C ASN A 76 6.40 -12.48 -17.75
N LEU A 77 7.53 -12.97 -17.22
CA LEU A 77 8.82 -12.91 -17.92
C LEU A 77 8.75 -13.63 -19.28
N ARG A 78 8.08 -14.79 -19.34
CA ARG A 78 7.85 -15.52 -20.60
C ARG A 78 6.97 -14.74 -21.58
N GLN A 79 5.89 -14.13 -21.13
CA GLN A 79 5.06 -13.29 -21.99
C GLN A 79 5.85 -12.11 -22.56
N MET A 80 6.66 -11.44 -21.74
CA MET A 80 7.54 -10.37 -22.21
C MET A 80 8.56 -10.84 -23.24
N GLU A 81 9.13 -12.03 -23.04
CA GLU A 81 10.10 -12.61 -23.96
C GLU A 81 9.45 -13.02 -25.30
N ILE A 82 8.25 -13.62 -25.26
CA ILE A 82 7.43 -13.91 -26.45
C ILE A 82 7.13 -12.61 -27.21
N LEU A 83 6.69 -11.56 -26.51
CA LEU A 83 6.39 -10.28 -27.12
C LEU A 83 7.65 -9.69 -27.77
N ARG A 84 8.80 -9.68 -27.08
CA ARG A 84 10.07 -9.24 -27.66
C ARG A 84 10.42 -9.96 -28.96
N MET A 85 10.27 -11.28 -29.00
CA MET A 85 10.52 -12.08 -30.20
C MET A 85 9.58 -11.68 -31.34
N LEU A 86 8.29 -11.51 -31.06
CA LEU A 86 7.30 -11.12 -32.06
C LEU A 86 7.48 -9.67 -32.53
N THR A 87 7.89 -8.75 -31.65
CA THR A 87 8.22 -7.36 -32.04
C THR A 87 9.42 -7.31 -32.98
N SER A 88 10.40 -8.19 -32.76
CA SER A 88 11.56 -8.32 -33.64
C SER A 88 11.28 -9.05 -34.96
N THR A 89 10.09 -9.63 -35.14
CA THR A 89 9.73 -10.39 -36.36
C THR A 89 8.30 -10.03 -36.80
N PRO A 90 8.12 -8.91 -37.53
CA PRO A 90 6.80 -8.43 -37.96
C PRO A 90 6.01 -9.42 -38.83
N ALA A 91 6.69 -10.30 -39.56
CA ALA A 91 6.09 -11.35 -40.37
C ALA A 91 5.46 -12.51 -39.56
N GLY A 92 5.56 -12.45 -38.23
CA GLY A 92 5.07 -13.44 -37.29
C GLY A 92 5.97 -14.68 -37.15
N LEU A 93 5.77 -15.43 -36.06
CA LEU A 93 6.51 -16.65 -35.73
C LEU A 93 5.56 -17.82 -35.51
N THR A 94 5.94 -19.00 -35.98
CA THR A 94 5.22 -20.25 -35.70
C THR A 94 5.46 -20.71 -34.25
N LEU A 95 4.59 -21.59 -33.75
CA LEU A 95 4.75 -22.19 -32.42
C LEU A 95 6.11 -22.91 -32.26
N GLY A 96 6.55 -23.63 -33.30
CA GLY A 96 7.83 -24.35 -33.29
C GLY A 96 9.05 -23.43 -33.27
N GLU A 97 8.98 -22.27 -33.93
CA GLU A 97 10.04 -21.27 -33.90
C GLU A 97 10.12 -20.57 -32.54
N LEU A 98 8.98 -20.22 -31.95
CA LEU A 98 8.92 -19.66 -30.58
C LEU A 98 9.48 -20.65 -29.56
N TYR A 99 9.10 -21.93 -29.65
CA TYR A 99 9.61 -22.99 -28.78
C TYR A 99 11.13 -23.11 -28.85
N LYS A 100 11.69 -23.20 -30.07
CA LYS A 100 13.14 -23.30 -30.29
C LYS A 100 13.90 -22.06 -29.81
N ARG A 101 13.35 -20.86 -29.99
CA ARG A 101 13.99 -19.60 -29.57
C ARG A 101 13.95 -19.41 -28.05
N LEU A 102 12.89 -19.85 -27.38
CA LEU A 102 12.74 -19.76 -25.93
C LEU A 102 13.65 -20.75 -25.19
N ASN A 103 13.77 -21.98 -25.70
CA ASN A 103 14.59 -23.04 -25.08
C ASN A 103 16.06 -23.03 -25.55
N ARG A 104 16.53 -21.95 -26.17
CA ARG A 104 17.90 -21.82 -26.70
C ARG A 104 18.92 -21.26 -25.69
N GLN A 105 18.44 -20.71 -24.57
CA GLN A 105 19.28 -20.20 -23.48
C GLN A 105 19.35 -21.28 -22.38
N ASP A 106 20.48 -21.46 -21.70
CA ASP A 106 20.74 -22.40 -20.59
C ASP A 106 19.87 -22.16 -19.32
N LYS A 107 18.57 -21.95 -19.50
CA LYS A 107 17.55 -21.82 -18.46
C LYS A 107 16.54 -22.96 -18.61
N GLU A 108 15.75 -23.18 -17.55
CA GLU A 108 14.73 -24.24 -17.49
C GLU A 108 13.95 -24.42 -18.80
N GLU A 109 13.95 -25.65 -19.32
CA GLU A 109 13.26 -26.01 -20.56
C GLU A 109 11.73 -25.89 -20.39
N ILE A 110 11.10 -25.09 -21.26
CA ILE A 110 9.67 -24.81 -21.19
C ILE A 110 8.91 -25.86 -22.02
N SER A 111 7.86 -26.47 -21.44
CA SER A 111 7.00 -27.40 -22.17
C SER A 111 6.15 -26.70 -23.24
N SER A 112 5.83 -27.41 -24.33
CA SER A 112 4.98 -26.91 -25.43
C SER A 112 3.61 -26.46 -24.93
N LYS A 113 2.98 -27.21 -24.03
CA LYS A 113 1.70 -26.86 -23.40
C LYS A 113 1.76 -25.56 -22.61
N THR A 114 2.89 -25.27 -21.95
CA THR A 114 3.07 -24.04 -21.18
C THR A 114 3.25 -22.82 -22.09
N LEU A 115 3.85 -23.00 -23.26
CA LEU A 115 3.97 -21.98 -24.30
C LEU A 115 2.62 -21.69 -24.97
N GLU A 116 1.89 -22.73 -25.37
CA GLU A 116 0.54 -22.62 -25.95
C GLU A 116 -0.42 -21.88 -25.01
N ARG A 117 -0.40 -22.21 -23.71
CA ARG A 117 -1.21 -21.51 -22.70
C ARG A 117 -0.84 -20.03 -22.61
N ALA A 118 0.44 -19.68 -22.70
CA ALA A 118 0.89 -18.29 -22.65
C ALA A 118 0.45 -17.51 -23.90
N LEU A 119 0.56 -18.10 -25.08
CA LEU A 119 0.12 -17.52 -26.35
C LEU A 119 -1.40 -17.34 -26.38
N LYS A 120 -2.17 -18.34 -25.94
CA LYS A 120 -3.63 -18.25 -25.82
C LYS A 120 -4.05 -17.05 -24.97
N GLY A 121 -3.41 -16.85 -23.81
CA GLY A 121 -3.70 -15.71 -22.95
C GLY A 121 -3.32 -14.35 -23.55
N LEU A 122 -2.34 -14.30 -24.46
CA LEU A 122 -1.99 -13.06 -25.20
C LEU A 122 -2.97 -12.78 -26.34
N VAL A 123 -3.46 -13.83 -27.01
CA VAL A 123 -4.51 -13.73 -28.04
C VAL A 123 -5.84 -13.27 -27.44
N GLU A 124 -6.26 -13.84 -26.31
CA GLU A 124 -7.48 -13.42 -25.60
C GLU A 124 -7.44 -11.94 -25.19
N LYS A 125 -6.25 -11.43 -24.87
CA LYS A 125 -6.02 -10.02 -24.53
C LYS A 125 -5.85 -9.09 -25.74
N HIS A 126 -5.95 -9.63 -26.96
CA HIS A 126 -5.78 -8.89 -28.23
C HIS A 126 -4.39 -8.22 -28.41
N ILE A 127 -3.38 -8.72 -27.69
CA ILE A 127 -2.00 -8.21 -27.79
C ILE A 127 -1.29 -8.83 -29.02
N ILE A 128 -1.58 -10.09 -29.31
CA ILE A 128 -1.08 -10.82 -30.47
C ILE A 128 -2.25 -11.43 -31.25
N GLU A 129 -2.08 -11.57 -32.56
CA GLU A 129 -3.01 -12.28 -33.42
C GLU A 129 -2.39 -13.61 -33.88
N TYR A 130 -3.25 -14.57 -34.20
CA TYR A 130 -2.85 -15.82 -34.82
C TYR A 130 -3.49 -15.93 -36.21
N LYS A 131 -2.66 -15.83 -37.26
CA LYS A 131 -3.06 -15.89 -38.67
C LYS A 131 -2.09 -16.76 -39.43
N GLU A 132 -2.58 -17.56 -40.37
CA GLU A 132 -1.75 -18.39 -41.26
C GLU A 132 -0.67 -19.21 -40.52
N GLN A 133 -1.03 -19.89 -39.43
CA GLN A 133 -0.13 -20.70 -38.59
C GLN A 133 0.98 -19.91 -37.87
N LYS A 134 0.92 -18.58 -37.85
CA LYS A 134 1.89 -17.70 -37.21
C LYS A 134 1.22 -16.78 -36.20
N TYR A 135 1.97 -16.48 -35.14
CA TYR A 135 1.63 -15.45 -34.18
C TYR A 135 2.32 -14.14 -34.57
N SER A 136 1.61 -13.01 -34.57
CA SER A 136 2.14 -11.67 -34.85
C SER A 136 1.57 -10.66 -33.85
N ILE A 137 2.22 -9.50 -33.68
CA ILE A 137 1.73 -8.45 -32.77
C ILE A 137 0.60 -7.66 -33.41
N CYS A 138 -0.43 -7.35 -32.63
CA CYS A 138 -1.45 -6.36 -33.00
C CYS A 138 -0.85 -4.95 -32.83
N SER A 139 -0.53 -4.27 -33.94
CA SER A 139 0.20 -2.98 -33.93
C SER A 139 -0.53 -1.83 -33.22
N GLU A 140 -1.84 -1.92 -33.06
CA GLU A 140 -2.67 -0.84 -32.47
C GLU A 140 -2.65 -0.80 -30.94
N GLN A 141 -2.23 -1.88 -30.26
CA GLN A 141 -2.24 -1.98 -28.79
C GLN A 141 -0.86 -1.86 -28.14
N MET A 142 0.20 -1.68 -28.93
CA MET A 142 1.56 -1.52 -28.41
C MET A 142 1.96 -0.06 -28.38
N LEU A 143 2.54 0.35 -27.24
CA LEU A 143 3.35 1.56 -27.22
C LEU A 143 4.47 1.39 -28.26
N PRO A 144 4.65 2.36 -29.17
CA PRO A 144 5.78 2.33 -30.08
C PRO A 144 7.08 2.30 -29.26
N PRO A 145 8.19 1.77 -29.81
CA PRO A 145 9.47 1.78 -29.12
C PRO A 145 9.82 3.23 -28.72
N LEU A 146 9.73 3.50 -27.41
CA LEU A 146 10.02 4.81 -26.84
C LEU A 146 11.53 5.04 -26.95
N GLN A 147 11.93 5.94 -27.84
CA GLN A 147 13.31 6.39 -27.92
C GLN A 147 13.54 7.44 -26.84
N LEU A 148 13.93 6.98 -25.65
CA LEU A 148 14.34 7.85 -24.56
C LEU A 148 15.84 8.14 -24.67
N ASN A 149 16.24 9.40 -24.61
CA ASN A 149 17.64 9.79 -24.44
C ASN A 149 18.10 9.55 -22.98
N ASN A 150 19.41 9.64 -22.70
CA ASN A 150 19.92 9.33 -21.36
C ASN A 150 19.42 10.27 -20.26
N LEU A 151 19.09 11.52 -20.59
CA LEU A 151 18.49 12.47 -19.64
C LEU A 151 17.06 12.05 -19.31
N GLU A 152 16.25 11.72 -20.32
CA GLU A 152 14.87 11.26 -20.16
C GLU A 152 14.79 9.96 -19.36
N LYS A 153 15.70 9.00 -19.62
CA LYS A 153 15.81 7.77 -18.82
C LYS A 153 16.12 8.07 -17.36
N THR A 154 17.07 8.97 -17.10
CA THR A 154 17.47 9.35 -15.73
C THR A 154 16.33 10.06 -15.01
N VAL A 155 15.66 11.03 -15.65
CA VAL A 155 14.50 11.72 -15.08
C VAL A 155 13.35 10.76 -14.80
N LEU A 156 13.09 9.81 -15.69
CA LEU A 156 12.06 8.80 -15.48
C LEU A 156 12.40 7.87 -14.31
N LEU A 157 13.67 7.46 -14.19
CA LEU A 157 14.15 6.68 -13.04
C LEU A 157 14.04 7.48 -11.73
N GLU A 158 14.41 8.76 -11.73
CA GLU A 158 14.26 9.67 -10.58
C GLU A 158 12.78 9.86 -10.21
N ALA A 159 11.91 10.06 -11.20
CA ALA A 159 10.46 10.17 -10.98
C ALA A 159 9.87 8.89 -10.40
N LEU A 160 10.32 7.71 -10.87
CA LEU A 160 9.96 6.44 -10.24
C LEU A 160 10.46 6.39 -8.80
N ASN A 161 11.73 6.68 -8.54
CA ASN A 161 12.31 6.72 -7.19
C ASN A 161 11.55 7.68 -6.26
N LEU A 162 11.07 8.81 -6.76
CA LEU A 162 10.20 9.72 -6.01
C LEU A 162 8.79 9.16 -5.84
N ALA A 163 8.20 8.52 -6.86
CA ALA A 163 6.91 7.86 -6.74
C ALA A 163 6.91 6.75 -5.68
N HIS A 164 8.06 6.07 -5.48
CA HIS A 164 8.24 5.13 -4.35
C HIS A 164 7.96 5.81 -3.00
N ALA A 165 8.19 7.13 -2.91
CA ALA A 165 8.01 7.86 -1.68
C ALA A 165 6.54 8.17 -1.33
N PHE A 166 5.60 7.90 -2.24
CA PHE A 166 4.23 8.38 -2.10
C PHE A 166 3.15 7.31 -2.36
N ALA A 167 3.49 6.09 -2.85
CA ALA A 167 2.51 5.04 -3.14
C ALA A 167 3.05 3.59 -3.14
N PRO A 168 2.21 2.56 -2.80
CA PRO A 168 2.42 1.16 -3.02
C PRO A 168 2.65 0.91 -4.49
N ILE A 169 3.68 0.12 -4.76
CA ILE A 169 4.23 0.02 -6.10
C ILE A 169 3.80 -1.31 -6.69
N PRO A 170 3.03 -1.30 -7.80
CA PRO A 170 2.78 -2.51 -8.56
C PRO A 170 4.11 -3.12 -9.04
N GLU A 171 4.17 -4.45 -9.17
CA GLU A 171 5.37 -5.17 -9.62
C GLU A 171 5.86 -4.72 -11.01
N GLU A 172 4.96 -4.16 -11.81
CA GLU A 172 5.23 -3.56 -13.11
C GLU A 172 6.20 -2.37 -13.02
N MET A 173 6.11 -1.57 -11.95
CA MET A 173 7.01 -0.43 -11.73
C MET A 173 8.42 -0.87 -11.32
N LYS A 174 8.57 -1.91 -10.49
CA LYS A 174 9.88 -2.51 -10.19
C LYS A 174 10.55 -3.06 -11.46
N THR A 175 9.74 -3.68 -12.31
CA THR A 175 10.20 -4.19 -13.61
C THR A 175 10.66 -3.05 -14.53
N LEU A 176 9.93 -1.93 -14.53
CA LEU A 176 10.29 -0.74 -15.28
C LEU A 176 11.59 -0.10 -14.76
N GLU A 177 11.74 0.01 -13.44
CA GLU A 177 12.94 0.51 -12.77
C GLU A 177 14.17 -0.34 -13.13
N ALA A 178 14.06 -1.67 -13.05
CA ALA A 178 15.14 -2.59 -13.41
C ALA A 178 15.55 -2.44 -14.89
N LYS A 179 14.58 -2.31 -15.81
CA LYS A 179 14.85 -2.04 -17.23
C LYS A 179 15.57 -0.72 -17.44
N LEU A 180 15.14 0.35 -16.76
CA LEU A 180 15.76 1.66 -16.86
C LEU A 180 17.18 1.65 -16.31
N LYS A 181 17.41 1.02 -15.14
CA LYS A 181 18.75 0.83 -14.57
C LYS A 181 19.70 0.09 -15.52
N LEU A 182 19.21 -0.96 -16.19
CA LEU A 182 19.98 -1.69 -17.20
C LEU A 182 20.33 -0.81 -18.42
N TRP A 183 19.41 0.06 -18.85
CA TRP A 183 19.62 0.96 -19.99
C TRP A 183 20.50 2.18 -19.70
N ILE A 184 20.53 2.63 -18.45
CA ILE A 184 21.35 3.77 -17.99
C ILE A 184 22.79 3.31 -17.68
N GLY A 185 22.97 2.04 -17.28
CA GLY A 185 24.25 1.51 -16.82
C GLY A 185 24.62 2.03 -15.43
N GLN A 186 25.70 1.51 -14.83
CA GLN A 186 26.15 1.91 -13.49
C GLN A 186 26.64 3.38 -13.41
N ASN A 187 26.66 4.12 -14.51
CA ASN A 187 27.11 5.52 -14.59
C ASN A 187 26.00 6.55 -14.43
N SER A 188 24.90 6.23 -13.75
CA SER A 188 24.01 7.29 -13.27
C SER A 188 24.77 8.06 -12.18
N GLN A 189 25.42 9.15 -12.58
CA GLN A 189 25.56 10.28 -11.68
C GLN A 189 24.12 10.71 -11.36
N SER A 190 23.55 10.09 -10.31
CA SER A 190 22.50 10.70 -9.51
C SER A 190 22.91 12.15 -9.36
N ARG A 191 22.02 13.10 -9.65
CA ARG A 191 22.30 14.51 -9.36
C ARG A 191 22.73 14.60 -7.90
N ALA A 192 24.03 14.65 -7.64
CA ALA A 192 24.58 14.68 -6.28
C ALA A 192 24.14 15.96 -5.55
N ALA A 193 23.64 16.95 -6.32
CA ALA A 193 23.02 18.18 -5.86
C ALA A 193 21.52 18.06 -5.51
N LEU A 194 20.85 16.93 -5.77
CA LEU A 194 19.46 16.68 -5.37
C LEU A 194 19.46 15.68 -4.20
N PHE A 195 19.26 16.21 -3.00
CA PHE A 195 19.12 15.43 -1.77
C PHE A 195 17.70 15.62 -1.24
N VAL A 196 16.97 14.52 -1.08
CA VAL A 196 15.67 14.55 -0.39
C VAL A 196 15.94 14.42 1.10
N GLN A 197 15.86 15.53 1.82
CA GLN A 197 15.94 15.53 3.28
C GLN A 197 14.56 15.14 3.84
N GLY A 198 14.45 13.98 4.47
CA GLY A 198 13.19 13.54 5.09
C GLY A 198 12.97 12.03 5.06
N ARG A 199 11.72 11.61 5.22
CA ARG A 199 11.33 10.20 5.19
C ARG A 199 11.32 9.67 3.77
N THR A 200 12.01 8.57 3.55
CA THR A 200 11.73 7.64 2.46
C THR A 200 10.85 6.52 3.04
N PRO A 201 9.68 6.22 2.47
CA PRO A 201 8.86 5.10 2.91
C PRO A 201 9.69 3.83 2.88
N THR A 202 9.61 3.09 3.97
CA THR A 202 10.22 1.75 4.05
C THR A 202 9.40 0.80 3.19
N GLN A 203 10.07 -0.02 2.38
CA GLN A 203 9.41 -1.02 1.55
C GLN A 203 8.85 -2.13 2.45
N ASP A 204 7.57 -2.04 2.79
CA ASP A 204 6.82 -3.18 3.28
C ASP A 204 6.13 -3.87 2.09
N VAL A 205 6.71 -5.00 1.68
CA VAL A 205 6.20 -5.83 0.59
C VAL A 205 4.81 -6.38 0.92
N HIS A 206 4.56 -6.73 2.18
CA HIS A 206 3.27 -7.23 2.63
C HIS A 206 2.21 -6.12 2.55
N GLN A 207 2.52 -4.93 3.05
CA GLN A 207 1.62 -3.77 2.97
C GLN A 207 1.27 -3.44 1.52
N SER A 208 2.27 -3.44 0.63
CA SER A 208 2.05 -3.13 -0.79
C SER A 208 1.13 -4.15 -1.47
N GLN A 209 1.32 -5.44 -1.18
CA GLN A 209 0.48 -6.51 -1.72
C GLN A 209 -0.95 -6.46 -1.15
N CYS A 210 -1.10 -6.18 0.15
CA CYS A 210 -2.41 -5.97 0.76
C CYS A 210 -3.15 -4.82 0.07
N CYS A 211 -2.47 -3.69 -0.19
CA CYS A 211 -3.05 -2.56 -0.90
C CYS A 211 -3.51 -2.96 -2.32
N LEU A 212 -2.68 -3.65 -3.10
CA LEU A 212 -3.08 -4.07 -4.46
C LEU A 212 -4.31 -4.99 -4.44
N LEU A 213 -4.33 -5.97 -3.53
CA LEU A 213 -5.42 -6.95 -3.45
C LEU A 213 -6.73 -6.30 -2.99
N LEU A 214 -6.65 -5.36 -2.04
CA LEU A 214 -7.80 -4.59 -1.56
C LEU A 214 -8.36 -3.62 -2.61
N GLU A 215 -7.49 -2.99 -3.39
CA GLU A 215 -7.89 -2.11 -4.50
C GLU A 215 -8.62 -2.93 -5.55
N GLU A 216 -8.04 -4.07 -5.94
CA GLU A 216 -8.64 -4.98 -6.91
C GLU A 216 -10.00 -5.48 -6.42
N ALA A 217 -10.11 -5.85 -5.14
CA ALA A 217 -11.37 -6.30 -4.56
C ALA A 217 -12.43 -5.18 -4.51
N ALA A 218 -12.04 -3.93 -4.21
CA ALA A 218 -12.95 -2.79 -4.24
C ALA A 218 -13.46 -2.51 -5.66
N ARG A 219 -12.54 -2.48 -6.64
CA ARG A 219 -12.85 -2.25 -8.05
C ARG A 219 -13.76 -3.34 -8.63
N ASP A 220 -13.48 -4.60 -8.30
CA ASP A 220 -14.27 -5.76 -8.76
C ASP A 220 -15.54 -5.99 -7.92
N LYS A 221 -15.78 -5.20 -6.87
CA LYS A 221 -16.87 -5.37 -5.89
C LYS A 221 -16.91 -6.76 -5.25
N LYS A 222 -15.74 -7.34 -4.98
CA LYS A 222 -15.60 -8.63 -4.30
C LYS A 222 -15.43 -8.44 -2.80
N GLN A 223 -16.12 -9.23 -2.00
CA GLN A 223 -15.92 -9.27 -0.55
C GLN A 223 -14.52 -9.75 -0.20
N VAL A 224 -14.00 -9.29 0.93
CA VAL A 224 -12.74 -9.77 1.50
C VAL A 224 -12.96 -10.23 2.93
N GLU A 225 -12.20 -11.22 3.34
CA GLU A 225 -12.07 -11.60 4.73
C GLU A 225 -10.64 -11.26 5.17
N ILE A 226 -10.53 -10.43 6.19
CA ILE A 226 -9.26 -9.99 6.75
C ILE A 226 -9.06 -10.60 8.13
N LEU A 227 -7.82 -10.93 8.45
CA LEU A 227 -7.39 -11.19 9.82
C LEU A 227 -6.79 -9.91 10.38
N TYR A 228 -7.51 -9.23 11.26
CA TYR A 228 -7.17 -7.87 11.69
C TYR A 228 -6.76 -7.82 13.16
N ARG A 229 -5.68 -7.12 13.47
CA ARG A 229 -5.19 -6.94 14.85
C ARG A 229 -5.10 -5.46 15.20
N LYS A 230 -5.91 -5.01 16.17
CA LYS A 230 -6.00 -3.59 16.54
C LYS A 230 -4.83 -3.14 17.46
N ASP A 231 -4.39 -4.02 18.35
CA ASP A 231 -3.39 -3.81 19.40
C ASP A 231 -2.55 -5.09 19.58
N GLU A 232 -1.71 -5.20 20.61
CA GLU A 232 -0.88 -6.41 20.85
C GLU A 232 -1.68 -7.66 21.26
N GLY A 233 -3.01 -7.61 21.20
CA GLY A 233 -3.91 -8.70 21.56
C GLY A 233 -4.23 -9.68 20.42
N ALA A 234 -5.33 -10.41 20.60
CA ALA A 234 -5.84 -11.37 19.65
C ALA A 234 -6.36 -10.70 18.36
N ALA A 235 -5.94 -11.23 17.21
CA ALA A 235 -6.49 -10.86 15.93
C ALA A 235 -7.92 -11.40 15.77
N ARG A 236 -8.73 -10.69 14.97
CA ARG A 236 -10.11 -11.06 14.67
C ARG A 236 -10.29 -11.23 13.18
N GLN A 237 -11.09 -12.23 12.80
CA GLN A 237 -11.49 -12.44 11.42
C GLN A 237 -12.70 -11.52 11.14
N ILE A 238 -12.59 -10.65 10.15
CA ILE A 238 -13.61 -9.66 9.81
C ILE A 238 -13.93 -9.76 8.32
N ARG A 239 -15.21 -9.78 7.99
CA ARG A 239 -15.69 -9.77 6.59
C ARG A 239 -16.11 -8.38 6.19
N LEU A 240 -15.60 -7.94 5.05
CA LEU A 240 -15.66 -6.56 4.61
C LEU A 240 -16.08 -6.47 3.15
N ASN A 241 -16.87 -5.45 2.85
CA ASN A 241 -17.12 -4.96 1.50
C ASN A 241 -16.13 -3.79 1.25
N PRO A 242 -14.99 -4.01 0.57
CA PRO A 242 -13.98 -2.98 0.37
C PRO A 242 -14.49 -1.90 -0.58
N LEU A 243 -14.40 -0.63 -0.16
CA LEU A 243 -14.91 0.52 -0.92
C LEU A 243 -13.79 1.37 -1.54
N GLY A 244 -12.57 1.22 -1.03
CA GLY A 244 -11.39 1.85 -1.59
C GLY A 244 -10.26 1.93 -0.55
N ILE A 245 -9.10 2.39 -1.01
CA ILE A 245 -7.93 2.58 -0.16
C ILE A 245 -7.52 4.04 -0.23
N VAL A 246 -7.16 4.57 0.93
CA VAL A 246 -6.73 5.94 1.11
C VAL A 246 -5.35 5.95 1.76
N TYR A 247 -4.46 6.76 1.21
CA TYR A 247 -3.20 7.09 1.83
C TYR A 247 -3.33 8.37 2.62
N TYR A 248 -2.88 8.34 3.88
CA TYR A 248 -2.81 9.54 4.69
C TYR A 248 -1.37 9.85 5.04
N TRP A 249 -0.84 10.85 4.36
CA TRP A 249 0.58 11.21 4.37
C TRP A 249 1.08 11.68 5.74
N VAL A 250 0.23 12.33 6.55
CA VAL A 250 0.62 12.83 7.89
C VAL A 250 1.04 11.69 8.80
N LEU A 251 0.30 10.58 8.74
CA LEU A 251 0.60 9.37 9.50
C LEU A 251 1.44 8.36 8.71
N ASP A 252 1.71 8.63 7.42
CA ASP A 252 2.46 7.75 6.53
C ASP A 252 1.88 6.32 6.52
N ASN A 253 0.56 6.22 6.33
CA ASN A 253 -0.16 4.96 6.45
C ASN A 253 -1.23 4.79 5.37
N TRP A 254 -1.48 3.53 5.00
CA TRP A 254 -2.57 3.12 4.13
C TRP A 254 -3.78 2.66 4.94
N TYR A 255 -4.95 3.04 4.47
CA TYR A 255 -6.23 2.79 5.14
C TYR A 255 -7.22 2.19 4.16
N LEU A 256 -7.79 1.05 4.53
CA LEU A 256 -8.93 0.46 3.84
C LEU A 256 -10.21 1.10 4.35
N ILE A 257 -11.03 1.60 3.43
CA ILE A 257 -12.41 1.99 3.72
C ILE A 257 -13.29 0.84 3.30
N ALA A 258 -14.07 0.32 4.24
CA ALA A 258 -14.93 -0.81 3.95
C ALA A 258 -16.18 -0.77 4.79
N GLN A 259 -17.28 -1.29 4.24
CA GLN A 259 -18.46 -1.60 5.01
C GLN A 259 -18.27 -2.94 5.71
N ASP A 260 -18.45 -2.95 7.02
CA ASP A 260 -18.43 -4.14 7.85
C ASP A 260 -19.68 -4.98 7.58
N GLU A 261 -19.52 -6.27 7.27
CA GLU A 261 -20.66 -7.14 6.96
C GLU A 261 -21.59 -7.32 8.18
N GLN A 262 -21.06 -7.22 9.41
CA GLN A 262 -21.83 -7.50 10.62
C GLN A 262 -22.78 -6.36 10.99
N ASP A 263 -22.29 -5.11 10.99
CA ASP A 263 -23.08 -3.94 11.42
C ASP A 263 -23.44 -2.98 10.28
N GLN A 264 -23.02 -3.29 9.05
CA GLN A 264 -23.28 -2.52 7.84
C GLN A 264 -22.75 -1.08 7.88
N LYS A 265 -21.87 -0.76 8.84
CA LYS A 265 -21.24 0.56 8.96
C LYS A 265 -19.98 0.63 8.13
N ILE A 266 -19.73 1.80 7.55
CA ILE A 266 -18.50 2.11 6.83
C ILE A 266 -17.44 2.53 7.85
N LYS A 267 -16.31 1.82 7.87
CA LYS A 267 -15.23 2.01 8.83
C LYS A 267 -13.89 2.11 8.10
N THR A 268 -12.94 2.71 8.81
CA THR A 268 -11.54 2.83 8.38
C THR A 268 -10.70 1.76 9.08
N TYR A 269 -9.92 0.99 8.32
CA TYR A 269 -9.01 -0.04 8.81
C TYR A 269 -7.57 0.28 8.39
N LEU A 270 -6.64 0.41 9.33
CA LEU A 270 -5.20 0.55 9.00
C LEU A 270 -4.71 -0.72 8.29
N VAL A 271 -4.14 -0.59 7.09
CA VAL A 271 -3.65 -1.74 6.31
C VAL A 271 -2.53 -2.47 7.05
N ASN A 272 -1.67 -1.76 7.79
CA ASN A 272 -0.57 -2.36 8.56
C ASN A 272 -1.05 -3.31 9.67
N ARG A 273 -2.32 -3.22 10.04
CA ARG A 273 -2.97 -4.06 11.05
C ARG A 273 -3.65 -5.29 10.45
N ILE A 274 -3.69 -5.40 9.13
CA ILE A 274 -4.16 -6.59 8.43
C ILE A 274 -3.01 -7.60 8.44
N ILE A 275 -3.25 -8.77 8.99
CA ILE A 275 -2.27 -9.85 9.08
C ILE A 275 -2.31 -10.73 7.83
N ASP A 276 -3.53 -11.10 7.45
CA ASP A 276 -3.79 -11.90 6.26
C ASP A 276 -5.10 -11.42 5.60
N ILE A 277 -5.21 -11.67 4.30
CA ILE A 277 -6.36 -11.30 3.49
C ILE A 277 -6.72 -12.43 2.52
N THR A 278 -8.01 -12.73 2.46
CA THR A 278 -8.57 -13.65 1.48
C THR A 278 -9.68 -12.96 0.69
N LYS A 279 -9.52 -12.90 -0.65
CA LYS A 279 -10.58 -12.46 -1.57
C LYS A 279 -11.63 -13.56 -1.63
N SER A 280 -12.89 -13.18 -1.47
CA SER A 280 -14.04 -14.04 -1.73
C SER A 280 -14.49 -13.88 -3.17
N ASP A 281 -15.15 -14.90 -3.73
CA ASP A 281 -15.87 -14.77 -5.01
C ASP A 281 -17.27 -14.15 -4.86
N LYS A 282 -17.72 -13.93 -3.62
CA LYS A 282 -18.97 -13.26 -3.33
C LYS A 282 -18.88 -11.77 -3.67
N LEU A 283 -19.78 -11.31 -4.52
CA LEU A 283 -19.96 -9.89 -4.83
C LEU A 283 -20.76 -9.21 -3.73
N PHE A 284 -20.50 -7.92 -3.49
CA PHE A 284 -21.33 -7.07 -2.65
C PHE A 284 -22.08 -6.02 -3.50
N PRO A 285 -23.32 -5.64 -3.11
CA PRO A 285 -24.07 -4.63 -3.85
C PRO A 285 -23.42 -3.25 -3.70
N PRO A 286 -23.54 -2.36 -4.70
CA PRO A 286 -23.14 -0.97 -4.55
C PRO A 286 -23.85 -0.33 -3.34
N ILE A 287 -23.12 0.47 -2.57
CA ILE A 287 -23.71 1.25 -1.48
C ILE A 287 -24.29 2.53 -2.09
N GLU A 288 -25.61 2.69 -2.00
CA GLU A 288 -26.31 3.84 -2.55
C GLU A 288 -25.80 5.15 -1.94
N GLY A 289 -25.52 6.14 -2.79
CA GLY A 289 -25.02 7.45 -2.36
C GLY A 289 -23.58 7.49 -1.85
N PHE A 290 -22.87 6.36 -1.82
CA PHE A 290 -21.47 6.33 -1.41
C PHE A 290 -20.54 6.71 -2.56
N ASP A 291 -19.74 7.75 -2.35
CA ASP A 291 -18.57 8.08 -3.14
C ASP A 291 -17.39 8.31 -2.19
N LEU A 292 -16.25 7.68 -2.45
CA LEU A 292 -15.10 7.72 -1.54
C LEU A 292 -14.58 9.15 -1.31
N LYS A 293 -14.55 9.98 -2.36
CA LYS A 293 -14.06 11.36 -2.27
C LYS A 293 -15.02 12.24 -1.47
N THR A 294 -16.32 12.10 -1.76
CA THR A 294 -17.39 12.84 -1.08
C THR A 294 -17.52 12.40 0.37
N TRP A 295 -17.32 11.10 0.65
CA TRP A 295 -17.23 10.59 2.01
C TRP A 295 -16.14 11.37 2.72
N TYR A 296 -14.90 11.43 2.19
CA TYR A 296 -13.75 12.09 2.84
C TYR A 296 -13.77 13.63 2.89
N GLN A 297 -14.71 14.30 2.22
CA GLN A 297 -14.63 15.76 1.98
C GLN A 297 -14.47 16.61 3.26
N ASN A 298 -15.08 16.20 4.38
CA ASN A 298 -15.02 16.94 5.64
C ASN A 298 -13.94 16.39 6.60
N ALA A 299 -13.37 15.22 6.35
CA ALA A 299 -12.40 14.63 7.28
C ALA A 299 -11.08 15.42 7.27
N TRP A 300 -10.51 15.70 8.44
CA TRP A 300 -9.17 16.27 8.51
C TRP A 300 -8.07 15.25 8.24
N GLY A 301 -8.24 14.05 8.78
CA GLY A 301 -7.41 12.90 8.47
C GLY A 301 -8.27 11.69 8.15
N VAL A 302 -8.04 10.57 8.85
CA VAL A 302 -8.63 9.28 8.53
C VAL A 302 -9.79 8.88 9.43
N TYR A 303 -9.93 9.55 10.58
CA TYR A 303 -11.00 9.28 11.53
C TYR A 303 -12.27 9.99 11.12
N ARG A 304 -13.38 9.26 11.25
CA ARG A 304 -14.72 9.70 10.87
C ARG A 304 -15.64 9.61 12.06
N ASP A 305 -16.12 10.78 12.46
CA ASP A 305 -17.04 10.94 13.60
C ASP A 305 -18.48 11.16 13.10
N GLU A 306 -18.69 11.20 11.78
CA GLU A 306 -19.97 11.41 11.08
C GLU A 306 -20.66 12.74 11.43
N LYS A 307 -19.99 13.62 12.18
CA LYS A 307 -20.51 14.92 12.64
C LYS A 307 -19.49 16.03 12.39
N PRO A 308 -19.42 16.56 11.16
CA PRO A 308 -18.54 17.68 10.85
C PRO A 308 -18.91 18.94 11.63
N VAL A 309 -17.94 19.53 12.33
CA VAL A 309 -18.08 20.74 13.14
C VAL A 309 -17.48 21.94 12.41
N LEU A 310 -18.10 23.11 12.53
CA LEU A 310 -17.52 24.35 12.00
C LEU A 310 -16.31 24.76 12.83
N VAL A 311 -15.21 25.08 12.16
CA VAL A 311 -13.98 25.55 12.79
C VAL A 311 -13.60 26.92 12.23
N LYS A 312 -13.04 27.74 13.11
CA LYS A 312 -12.53 29.07 12.77
C LYS A 312 -11.15 29.23 13.36
N ILE A 313 -10.16 29.41 12.49
CA ILE A 313 -8.74 29.39 12.88
C ILE A 313 -8.06 30.61 12.28
N ARG A 314 -7.32 31.32 13.13
CA ARG A 314 -6.50 32.46 12.73
C ARG A 314 -5.06 32.01 12.59
N PHE A 315 -4.46 32.31 11.45
CA PHE A 315 -3.04 32.13 11.19
C PHE A 315 -2.35 33.48 11.06
N ARG A 316 -1.27 33.67 11.80
CA ARG A 316 -0.43 34.88 11.73
C ARG A 316 0.83 34.56 10.94
N ASP A 317 1.40 35.55 10.27
CA ASP A 317 2.59 35.33 9.46
C ASP A 317 3.84 35.13 10.33
N TYR A 318 4.11 33.86 10.63
CA TYR A 318 5.24 33.39 11.43
C TYR A 318 5.88 32.23 10.70
N TYR A 319 7.15 32.34 10.31
CA TYR A 319 7.88 31.30 9.55
C TYR A 319 7.12 30.75 8.33
N SER A 320 6.61 31.64 7.47
CA SER A 320 5.87 31.26 6.23
C SER A 320 4.58 30.45 6.49
N THR A 321 4.00 30.56 7.68
CA THR A 321 2.76 29.85 8.07
C THR A 321 1.64 30.04 7.04
N ILE A 322 1.40 31.27 6.57
CA ILE A 322 0.33 31.56 5.60
C ILE A 322 0.54 30.79 4.29
N ASN A 323 1.76 30.79 3.74
CA ASN A 323 2.08 30.07 2.51
C ASN A 323 1.94 28.56 2.68
N ARG A 324 2.34 28.02 3.84
CA ARG A 324 2.15 26.62 4.19
C ARG A 324 0.67 26.25 4.24
N VAL A 325 -0.16 27.04 4.94
CA VAL A 325 -1.61 26.81 5.03
C VAL A 325 -2.27 26.85 3.65
N LYS A 326 -1.97 27.86 2.83
CA LYS A 326 -2.51 27.95 1.46
C LYS A 326 -2.11 26.74 0.61
N THR A 327 -0.86 26.30 0.70
CA THR A 327 -0.35 25.15 -0.06
C THR A 327 -1.02 23.85 0.38
N GLU A 328 -1.07 23.58 1.69
CA GLU A 328 -1.62 22.34 2.22
C GLU A 328 -3.15 22.25 2.05
N LEU A 329 -3.86 23.38 2.03
CA LEU A 329 -5.32 23.41 1.88
C LEU A 329 -5.80 23.71 0.45
N ALA A 330 -4.90 23.84 -0.52
CA ALA A 330 -5.26 24.21 -1.91
C ALA A 330 -6.29 23.26 -2.57
N SER A 331 -6.30 21.98 -2.17
CA SER A 331 -7.23 20.97 -2.69
C SER A 331 -8.49 20.80 -1.85
N ARG A 332 -8.60 21.46 -0.69
CA ARG A 332 -9.70 21.29 0.26
C ARG A 332 -10.84 22.25 -0.04
N LYS A 333 -11.87 21.73 -0.71
CA LYS A 333 -13.03 22.50 -1.21
C LYS A 333 -13.99 23.02 -0.12
N THR A 334 -14.00 22.41 1.06
CA THR A 334 -14.87 22.80 2.17
C THR A 334 -14.34 24.04 2.91
N CYS A 335 -13.06 24.36 2.68
CA CYS A 335 -12.36 25.43 3.36
C CYS A 335 -12.51 26.77 2.62
N THR A 336 -12.73 27.83 3.38
CA THR A 336 -12.67 29.22 2.93
C THR A 336 -11.52 29.93 3.62
N LEU A 337 -10.66 30.54 2.82
CA LEU A 337 -9.49 31.29 3.28
C LEU A 337 -9.68 32.78 2.97
N MET A 338 -9.55 33.63 3.99
CA MET A 338 -9.68 35.08 3.86
C MET A 338 -8.49 35.77 4.50
N GLU A 339 -7.85 36.71 3.80
CA GLU A 339 -6.77 37.50 4.37
C GLU A 339 -7.28 38.87 4.82
N ASP A 340 -6.84 39.28 6.00
CA ASP A 340 -7.08 40.60 6.55
C ASP A 340 -5.81 41.14 7.22
N ARG A 341 -5.93 42.24 7.98
CA ARG A 341 -4.79 42.89 8.65
C ARG A 341 -4.14 42.04 9.74
N ASP A 342 -4.86 41.07 10.28
CA ASP A 342 -4.41 40.20 11.38
C ASP A 342 -3.86 38.85 10.87
N GLY A 343 -3.79 38.66 9.55
CA GLY A 343 -3.26 37.48 8.88
C GLY A 343 -4.32 36.72 8.09
N LEU A 344 -4.24 35.39 8.09
CA LEU A 344 -5.13 34.51 7.35
C LEU A 344 -6.21 33.92 8.27
N LEU A 345 -7.47 34.10 7.93
CA LEU A 345 -8.61 33.46 8.58
C LEU A 345 -9.05 32.24 7.77
N MET A 346 -9.09 31.09 8.42
CA MET A 346 -9.61 29.84 7.88
C MET A 346 -10.98 29.54 8.49
N LEU A 347 -11.97 29.30 7.63
CA LEU A 347 -13.29 28.78 7.97
C LEU A 347 -13.49 27.44 7.27
N ASP A 348 -13.89 26.42 8.01
CA ASP A 348 -14.05 25.09 7.44
C ASP A 348 -15.05 24.25 8.24
N ARG A 349 -15.51 23.14 7.66
CA ARG A 349 -16.33 22.14 8.33
C ARG A 349 -15.55 20.83 8.40
N VAL A 350 -15.28 20.37 9.62
CA VAL A 350 -14.25 19.34 9.86
C VAL A 350 -14.76 18.19 10.74
N GLU A 351 -14.48 16.95 10.35
CA GLU A 351 -14.47 15.76 11.22
C GLU A 351 -13.02 15.45 11.65
N GLY A 352 -12.83 14.82 12.82
CA GLY A 352 -11.49 14.49 13.30
C GLY A 352 -10.77 15.67 13.94
N LEU A 353 -11.38 16.29 14.96
CA LEU A 353 -10.78 17.43 15.67
C LEU A 353 -9.43 17.10 16.32
N GLU A 354 -9.18 15.84 16.68
CA GLU A 354 -7.88 15.40 17.19
C GLU A 354 -6.77 15.51 16.14
N GLU A 355 -7.06 15.10 14.91
CA GLU A 355 -6.10 15.18 13.79
C GLU A 355 -5.87 16.64 13.39
N LEU A 356 -6.92 17.47 13.45
CA LEU A 356 -6.81 18.91 13.27
C LEU A 356 -5.93 19.55 14.35
N ALA A 357 -6.12 19.19 15.63
CA ALA A 357 -5.28 19.69 16.72
C ALA A 357 -3.80 19.33 16.50
N VAL A 358 -3.51 18.11 16.05
CA VAL A 358 -2.13 17.67 15.68
C VAL A 358 -1.52 18.56 14.62
N TRP A 359 -2.28 18.86 13.57
CA TRP A 359 -1.80 19.73 12.50
C TRP A 359 -1.55 21.16 13.00
N LEU A 360 -2.45 21.71 13.81
CA LEU A 360 -2.33 23.07 14.37
C LEU A 360 -1.09 23.23 15.26
N ARG A 361 -0.73 22.20 16.05
CA ARG A 361 0.50 22.22 16.85
C ARG A 361 1.74 22.45 16.00
N GLY A 362 1.74 21.98 14.76
CA GLY A 362 2.84 22.17 13.81
C GLY A 362 3.12 23.62 13.40
N PHE A 363 2.26 24.56 13.78
CA PHE A 363 2.44 26.00 13.54
C PHE A 363 2.86 26.78 14.79
N GLY A 364 2.86 26.14 15.97
CA GLY A 364 3.18 26.81 17.23
C GLY A 364 2.28 28.03 17.47
N ALA A 365 2.89 29.16 17.86
CA ALA A 365 2.20 30.42 18.08
C ALA A 365 1.65 31.07 16.79
N GLY A 366 1.94 30.51 15.62
CA GLY A 366 1.42 30.98 14.33
C GLY A 366 -0.06 30.64 14.08
N ALA A 367 -0.68 29.78 14.89
CA ALA A 367 -2.07 29.38 14.76
C ALA A 367 -2.86 29.60 16.07
N GLU A 368 -4.07 30.14 15.94
CA GLU A 368 -4.99 30.39 17.05
C GLU A 368 -6.39 29.84 16.71
N VAL A 369 -6.91 28.98 17.59
CA VAL A 369 -8.28 28.46 17.48
C VAL A 369 -9.25 29.49 18.05
N LEU A 370 -10.11 30.04 17.18
CA LEU A 370 -11.18 30.95 17.58
C LEU A 370 -12.44 30.17 17.95
N GLU A 371 -12.81 29.19 17.13
CA GLU A 371 -13.96 28.31 17.34
C GLU A 371 -13.67 26.90 16.76
N PRO A 372 -14.27 25.82 17.31
CA PRO A 372 -15.13 25.78 18.49
C PRO A 372 -14.32 25.67 19.80
N LEU A 373 -14.98 25.91 20.93
CA LEU A 373 -14.35 25.79 22.26
C LEU A 373 -13.71 24.41 22.47
N VAL A 374 -14.38 23.33 22.05
CA VAL A 374 -13.86 21.96 22.18
C VAL A 374 -12.52 21.74 21.46
N LEU A 375 -12.28 22.39 20.31
CA LEU A 375 -10.99 22.32 19.63
C LEU A 375 -9.93 23.14 20.37
N ARG A 376 -10.32 24.30 20.90
CA ARG A 376 -9.44 25.15 21.70
C ARG A 376 -8.98 24.44 22.97
N GLU A 377 -9.88 23.75 23.66
CA GLU A 377 -9.59 22.95 24.86
C GLU A 377 -8.61 21.81 24.56
N LYS A 378 -8.79 21.10 23.42
CA LYS A 378 -7.85 20.05 22.98
C LYS A 378 -6.44 20.58 22.81
N VAL A 379 -6.30 21.67 22.04
CA VAL A 379 -5.00 22.31 21.81
C VAL A 379 -4.40 22.82 23.13
N PHE A 380 -5.22 23.42 24.01
CA PHE A 380 -4.79 23.91 25.31
C PHE A 380 -4.23 22.80 26.22
N GLU A 381 -4.94 21.67 26.37
CA GLU A 381 -4.48 20.57 27.22
C GLU A 381 -3.16 19.97 26.75
N GLU A 382 -2.93 19.90 25.44
CA GLU A 382 -1.66 19.45 24.89
C GLU A 382 -0.53 20.45 25.15
N TYR A 383 -0.77 21.76 24.97
CA TYR A 383 0.22 22.78 25.35
C TYR A 383 0.51 22.77 26.85
N ARG A 384 -0.48 22.52 27.69
CA ARG A 384 -0.29 22.35 29.14
C ARG A 384 0.62 21.16 29.45
N GLN A 385 0.48 20.05 28.74
CA GLN A 385 1.39 18.90 28.86
C GLN A 385 2.81 19.26 28.39
N LEU A 386 2.95 19.95 27.25
CA LEU A 386 4.24 20.42 26.76
C LEU A 386 4.92 21.37 27.75
N LEU A 387 4.18 22.31 28.33
CA LEU A 387 4.69 23.23 29.36
C LEU A 387 5.18 22.48 30.60
N ARG A 388 4.50 21.41 31.02
CA ARG A 388 5.01 20.56 32.11
C ARG A 388 6.30 19.84 31.76
N MET A 389 6.47 19.43 30.49
CA MET A 389 7.68 18.72 30.04
C MET A 389 8.87 19.65 29.85
N TYR A 390 8.67 20.82 29.24
CA TYR A 390 9.73 21.72 28.81
C TYR A 390 9.86 22.98 29.67
N GLY A 391 8.77 23.46 30.23
CA GLY A 391 8.71 24.65 31.08
C GLY A 391 8.75 24.30 32.56
N GLY A 392 9.46 23.22 32.92
CA GLY A 392 9.46 22.65 34.26
C GLY A 392 9.59 23.70 35.37
N ASP A 393 8.96 23.43 36.52
CA ASP A 393 9.42 24.02 37.76
C ASP A 393 10.94 23.90 37.78
N SER A 394 11.61 25.04 37.78
CA SER A 394 13.06 25.17 37.78
C SER A 394 13.63 24.56 39.05
N TYR A 395 13.75 23.24 39.10
CA TYR A 395 14.56 22.56 40.11
C TYR A 395 15.97 22.44 39.56
N GLY A 396 16.73 23.53 39.73
CA GLY A 396 18.17 23.54 39.90
C GLY A 396 19.00 22.81 38.84
N LEU A 397 19.25 23.47 37.72
CA LEU A 397 20.51 23.34 36.99
C LEU A 397 21.01 24.75 36.68
N ASP A 398 21.52 25.41 37.73
CA ASP A 398 22.58 26.41 37.62
C ASP A 398 23.92 25.70 37.34
#